data_AF-A0A6G4VJB6-F1
#
_entry.id   AF-A0A6G4VJB6-F1
#
_cell.length_a   1.000
_cell.length_b   1.000
_cell.length_c   1.000
_cell.angle_alpha   90.00
_cell.angle_beta   90.00
_cell.angle_gamma   90.00
#
_symmetry.space_group_name_H-M   'P 1'
#
loop_
_entity.id
_entity.type
_entity.pdbx_description
1 polymer ?
#
loop_
_entity_poly.entity_id
_entity_poly.type
_entity_poly.pdbx_seq_one_letter_code
_entity_poly.pdbx_strand_id
1 'polypeptide(L)'
;MELPHVTGVGVGQDENSGEDVIVVFVTHSVPRDRLRAEDVIPDELEGVPVRVLPMGDGDTQDETQDDTEAETQDEPRAQAPDEA
;
A
#
# COMPACT_ATOMS: atom_id res chain seq x y z
N MET A 1 -19.54 8.34 -18.73
CA MET A 1 -19.68 7.03 -18.07
C MET A 1 -18.83 7.11 -16.83
N GLU A 2 -19.45 7.11 -15.66
CA GLU A 2 -18.75 7.11 -14.38
C GLU A 2 -18.78 5.66 -13.88
N LEU A 3 -17.60 5.03 -13.76
CA LEU A 3 -17.50 3.74 -13.09
C LEU A 3 -17.83 3.99 -11.62
N PRO A 4 -18.98 3.51 -11.10
CA PRO A 4 -19.55 3.95 -9.82
C PRO A 4 -18.68 3.59 -8.60
N HIS A 5 -17.66 2.77 -8.80
CA HIS A 5 -16.78 2.26 -7.76
C HIS A 5 -15.33 2.72 -7.93
N VAL A 6 -15.02 3.48 -8.98
CA VAL A 6 -13.68 4.03 -9.21
C VAL A 6 -13.59 5.39 -8.53
N THR A 7 -12.67 5.49 -7.59
CA THR A 7 -12.42 6.71 -6.81
C THR A 7 -11.29 7.53 -7.44
N GLY A 8 -10.36 6.89 -8.16
CA GLY A 8 -9.29 7.57 -8.85
C GLY A 8 -8.49 6.65 -9.78
N VAL A 9 -7.75 7.26 -10.71
CA VAL A 9 -6.80 6.57 -11.60
C VAL A 9 -5.46 7.28 -11.50
N GLY A 10 -4.40 6.52 -11.33
CA GLY A 10 -3.02 6.99 -11.28
C GLY A 10 -2.12 6.17 -12.20
N VAL A 11 -0.88 6.62 -12.33
CA VAL A 11 0.20 5.89 -13.01
C VAL A 11 1.21 5.51 -11.95
N GLY A 12 1.53 4.22 -11.88
CA GLY A 12 2.60 3.67 -11.06
C GLY A 12 3.67 3.05 -11.94
N GLN A 13 4.68 2.48 -11.30
CA GLN A 13 5.71 1.69 -11.97
C GLN A 13 5.78 0.33 -11.27
N ASP A 14 5.84 -0.76 -12.03
CA ASP A 14 5.99 -2.08 -11.45
C ASP A 14 7.41 -2.25 -10.90
N GLU A 15 7.53 -2.66 -9.64
CA GLU A 15 8.84 -2.76 -8.97
C GLU A 15 9.71 -3.91 -9.50
N ASN A 16 9.09 -4.93 -10.12
CA ASN A 16 9.81 -6.09 -10.63
C ASN A 16 10.34 -5.87 -12.06
N SER A 17 9.53 -5.23 -12.90
CA SER A 17 9.81 -5.03 -14.32
C SER A 17 10.27 -3.60 -14.66
N GLY A 18 9.95 -2.62 -13.81
CA GLY A 18 10.20 -1.20 -14.07
C GLY A 18 9.25 -0.59 -15.11
N GLU A 19 8.22 -1.32 -15.53
CA GLU A 19 7.28 -0.90 -16.57
C GLU A 19 6.19 0.01 -16.00
N ASP A 20 5.72 0.98 -16.79
CA ASP A 20 4.60 1.84 -16.41
C ASP A 20 3.32 1.01 -16.26
N VAL A 21 2.60 1.21 -15.15
CA VAL A 21 1.35 0.49 -14.87
C VAL A 21 0.24 1.47 -14.51
N ILE A 22 -0.98 1.18 -14.96
CA ILE A 22 -2.14 2.00 -14.61
C ILE A 22 -2.70 1.50 -13.29
N VAL A 23 -2.71 2.35 -12.27
CA VAL A 23 -3.21 2.01 -10.94
C VAL A 23 -4.61 2.59 -10.77
N VAL A 24 -5.61 1.72 -10.63
CA VAL A 24 -7.01 2.13 -10.44
C VAL A 24 -7.40 1.96 -8.98
N PHE A 25 -7.77 3.05 -8.33
CA PHE A 25 -8.25 3.06 -6.95
C PHE A 25 -9.76 2.89 -6.93
N VAL A 26 -10.22 1.85 -6.25
CA VAL A 26 -11.65 1.55 -6.10
C VAL A 26 -12.09 1.57 -4.64
N THR A 27 -13.34 1.91 -4.36
CA THR A 27 -13.86 1.88 -2.98
C THR A 27 -13.95 0.46 -2.43
N HIS A 28 -14.25 -0.53 -3.27
CA HIS A 28 -14.29 -1.94 -2.90
C HIS A 28 -14.00 -2.82 -4.11
N SER A 29 -13.27 -3.92 -3.91
CA SER A 29 -13.02 -4.91 -4.96
C SER A 29 -14.16 -5.93 -5.00
N VAL A 30 -14.69 -6.19 -6.19
CA VAL A 30 -15.75 -7.17 -6.44
C VAL A 30 -15.23 -8.20 -7.44
N PRO A 31 -15.49 -9.52 -7.23
CA PRO A 31 -15.12 -10.54 -8.22
C PRO A 31 -15.71 -10.25 -9.60
N ARG A 32 -14.95 -10.47 -10.67
CA ARG A 32 -15.38 -10.24 -12.06
C ARG A 32 -16.71 -10.93 -12.40
N ASP A 33 -16.97 -12.12 -11.88
CA ASP A 33 -18.25 -12.85 -12.05
C ASP A 33 -19.48 -12.12 -11.48
N ARG A 34 -19.28 -11.18 -10.55
CA ARG A 34 -20.34 -10.36 -9.96
C ARG A 34 -20.39 -8.93 -10.50
N LEU A 35 -19.42 -8.55 -11.34
CA LEU A 35 -19.42 -7.26 -12.02
C LEU A 35 -20.28 -7.33 -13.27
N ARG A 36 -21.00 -6.25 -13.56
CA ARG A 36 -21.63 -6.08 -14.87
C ARG A 36 -20.52 -5.83 -15.89
N ALA A 37 -20.74 -6.23 -17.14
CA ALA A 37 -19.74 -6.06 -18.19
C ALA A 37 -19.28 -4.59 -18.37
N GLU A 38 -20.13 -3.63 -18.05
CA GLU A 38 -19.83 -2.19 -18.07
C GLU A 38 -18.96 -1.71 -16.89
N ASP A 39 -18.94 -2.45 -15.78
CA ASP A 39 -18.16 -2.15 -14.57
C ASP A 39 -16.82 -2.91 -14.52
N VAL A 40 -16.57 -3.80 -15.50
CA VAL A 40 -15.34 -4.59 -15.56
C VAL A 40 -14.19 -3.69 -16.01
N ILE A 41 -13.20 -3.54 -15.12
CA ILE A 41 -11.92 -2.93 -15.44
C ILE A 41 -11.09 -3.96 -16.24
N PRO A 42 -10.61 -3.61 -17.45
CA PRO A 42 -9.75 -4.50 -18.23
C PRO A 42 -8.38 -4.65 -17.56
N ASP A 43 -7.71 -5.78 -17.81
CA ASP A 43 -6.36 -6.06 -17.30
C ASP A 43 -5.27 -5.24 -18.00
N GLU A 44 -5.56 -4.73 -19.19
CA GLU A 44 -4.63 -3.99 -20.03
C GLU A 44 -5.38 -2.85 -20.74
N LEU A 45 -4.75 -1.68 -20.78
CA LEU A 45 -5.25 -0.49 -21.49
C LEU A 45 -4.17 0.01 -22.43
N GLU A 46 -4.43 -0.02 -23.74
CA GLU A 46 -3.46 0.43 -24.77
C GLU A 46 -2.08 -0.24 -24.68
N GLY A 47 -2.02 -1.50 -24.24
CA GLY A 47 -0.78 -2.24 -24.01
C GLY A 47 -0.12 -1.98 -22.66
N VAL A 48 -0.73 -1.16 -21.80
CA VAL A 48 -0.25 -0.87 -20.44
C VAL A 48 -1.03 -1.72 -19.44
N PRO A 49 -0.35 -2.51 -18.58
CA PRO A 49 -1.02 -3.35 -17.59
C PRO A 49 -1.74 -2.50 -16.53
N VAL A 50 -2.92 -2.97 -16.11
CA VAL A 50 -3.79 -2.29 -15.15
C VAL A 50 -3.79 -3.05 -13.83
N ARG A 51 -3.52 -2.34 -12.74
CA ARG A 51 -3.57 -2.85 -11.37
C ARG A 51 -4.70 -2.19 -10.61
N VAL A 52 -5.60 -2.99 -10.04
CA VAL A 52 -6.74 -2.48 -9.26
C VAL A 52 -6.43 -2.59 -7.77
N LEU A 53 -6.50 -1.47 -7.05
CA LEU A 53 -6.24 -1.39 -5.61
C LEU A 53 -7.47 -0.84 -4.86
N PRO A 54 -7.96 -1.53 -3.82
CA PRO A 54 -9.02 -1.00 -2.97
C PRO A 54 -8.50 0.11 -2.05
N MET A 55 -9.31 1.14 -1.83
CA MET A 55 -9.02 2.26 -0.93
C MET A 55 -9.33 1.83 0.51
N GLY A 56 -8.36 1.18 1.16
CA GLY A 56 -8.45 0.64 2.52
C GLY A 56 -7.89 -0.78 2.56
N ASP A 57 -6.74 -0.92 3.23
CA ASP A 57 -6.07 -2.17 3.64
C ASP A 57 -6.23 -3.37 2.70
N GLY A 58 -5.80 -3.20 1.44
CA GLY A 58 -5.54 -4.33 0.55
C GLY A 58 -4.11 -4.81 0.74
N ASP A 59 -3.91 -5.68 1.74
CA ASP A 59 -2.73 -6.53 1.95
C ASP A 59 -1.38 -5.80 1.97
N THR A 60 -1.02 -5.22 3.12
CA THR A 60 0.38 -4.99 3.49
C THR A 60 1.09 -6.35 3.64
N GLN A 61 1.60 -6.90 2.54
CA GLN A 61 2.70 -7.86 2.63
C GLN A 61 4.00 -7.07 2.74
N ASP A 62 4.34 -6.70 3.96
CA ASP A 62 5.72 -6.79 4.43
C ASP A 62 5.69 -7.13 5.92
N GLU A 63 5.68 -8.44 6.19
CA GLU A 63 6.01 -8.98 7.50
C GLU A 63 7.51 -8.74 7.75
N THR A 64 7.88 -7.56 8.24
CA THR A 64 9.08 -7.40 9.06
C THR A 64 8.78 -6.52 10.28
N GLN A 65 7.94 -7.04 11.17
CA GLN A 65 8.07 -6.70 12.60
C GLN A 65 9.37 -7.32 13.12
N ASP A 66 10.49 -6.62 12.94
CA ASP A 66 11.66 -6.82 13.79
C ASP A 66 11.36 -6.11 15.11
N ASP A 67 10.69 -6.86 15.99
CA ASP A 67 10.52 -6.54 17.39
C ASP A 67 11.89 -6.70 18.07
N THR A 68 12.74 -5.69 17.96
CA THR A 68 13.88 -5.51 18.87
C THR A 68 13.56 -4.37 19.82
N GLU A 69 12.70 -4.67 20.79
CA GLU A 69 12.61 -3.93 22.05
C GLU A 69 13.95 -4.07 22.80
N ALA A 70 14.92 -3.21 22.49
CA ALA A 70 16.06 -2.98 23.36
C ALA A 70 15.69 -1.94 24.42
N GLU A 71 14.82 -2.33 25.34
CA GLU A 71 14.72 -1.68 26.64
C GLU A 71 16.03 -1.92 27.41
N THR A 72 16.89 -0.91 27.44
CA THR A 72 17.79 -0.72 28.59
C THR A 72 17.64 0.71 29.07
N GLN A 73 16.62 0.88 29.93
CA GLN A 73 16.63 1.90 30.96
C GLN A 73 17.79 1.56 31.91
N ASP A 74 18.92 2.25 31.80
CA ASP A 74 19.88 2.36 32.91
C ASP A 74 20.48 3.77 32.88
N GLU A 75 19.68 4.73 33.35
CA GLU A 75 20.22 5.96 33.91
C GLU A 75 20.23 5.78 35.43
N PRO A 76 21.41 5.85 36.06
CA PRO A 76 21.47 6.66 37.26
C PRO A 76 22.54 7.74 37.12
N ARG A 77 22.05 8.99 37.08
CA ARG A 77 22.76 10.22 37.41
C ARG A 77 23.76 10.01 38.55
N ALA A 78 25.05 9.94 38.24
CA ALA A 78 26.09 10.20 39.22
C ALA A 78 26.19 11.72 39.42
N GLN A 79 25.53 12.20 40.48
CA GLN A 79 25.79 13.51 41.06
C GLN A 79 27.23 13.57 41.57
N ALA A 80 27.82 14.76 41.46
CA ALA A 80 29.20 15.11 41.78
C ALA A 80 29.71 14.56 43.13
N PRO A 81 31.01 14.25 43.25
CA PRO A 81 31.71 14.36 44.51
C PRO A 81 32.41 15.73 44.64
N ASP A 82 31.81 16.55 45.50
CA ASP A 82 32.43 17.32 46.59
C ASP A 82 33.83 17.94 46.37
N GLU A 83 33.86 19.28 46.37
CA GLU A 83 35.03 20.12 46.62
C GLU A 83 35.58 19.87 48.04
N ALA A 84 36.86 19.48 48.14
CA ALA A 84 37.64 19.54 49.39
C ALA A 84 39.13 19.79 49.10
#